data_AF-A0A940VW55-F1
#
_entry.id   AF-A0A940VW55-F1
#
_cell.length_a   1.000
_cell.length_b   1.000
_cell.length_c   1.000
_cell.angle_alpha   90.00
_cell.angle_beta   90.00
_cell.angle_gamma   90.00
#
_symmetry.space_group_name_H-M   'P 1'
#
loop_
_entity.id
_entity.type
_entity.pdbx_description
1 polymer ?
#
loop_
_entity_poly.entity_id
_entity_poly.type
_entity_poly.pdbx_seq_one_letter_code
_entity_poly.pdbx_strand_id
1 'polypeptide(L)' 'MSVLNVENVTHGFGARRILEEASFRLLKGEHVGLIGANGEGKSTFLSIITG' A
#
# COMPACT_ATOMS: atom_id res chain seq x y z
N MET A 1 18.07 -4.74 -6.40
CA MET A 1 17.82 -3.52 -5.61
C MET A 1 16.31 -3.37 -5.48
N SER A 2 15.77 -3.18 -4.27
CA SER A 2 14.34 -2.85 -4.14
C SER A 2 14.11 -1.44 -4.66
N VAL A 3 12.95 -1.24 -5.30
CA VAL A 3 12.50 0.08 -5.79
C VAL A 3 11.51 0.73 -4.83
N LEU A 4 10.84 -0.07 -4.00
CA LEU A 4 9.97 0.37 -2.92
C LEU A 4 10.15 -0.57 -1.73
N ASN A 5 10.35 -0.01 -0.55
CA ASN A 5 10.28 -0.72 0.72
C ASN A 5 9.27 0.02 1.60
N VAL A 6 8.28 -0.72 2.10
CA VAL A 6 7.27 -0.25 3.04
C VAL A 6 7.43 -1.09 4.31
N GLU A 7 7.58 -0.41 5.44
CA GLU A 7 7.84 -1.05 6.73
C GLU A 7 6.88 -0.49 7.79
N ASN A 8 6.08 -1.37 8.38
CA ASN A 8 5.15 -1.11 9.49
C ASN A 8 4.26 0.12 9.30
N VAL A 9 3.76 0.33 8.07
CA VAL A 9 2.94 1.50 7.76
C VAL A 9 1.51 1.28 8.22
N THR A 10 1.02 2.19 9.06
CA THR A 10 -0.38 2.33 9.42
C THR A 10 -0.88 3.66 8.92
N HIS A 11 -1.97 3.66 8.16
CA HIS A 11 -2.54 4.90 7.60
C HIS A 11 -4.04 4.77 7.38
N GLY A 12 -4.74 5.90 7.48
CA GLY A 12 -6.19 5.96 7.34
C GLY A 12 -6.69 7.39 7.20
N PHE A 13 -7.97 7.51 6.85
CA PHE A 13 -8.65 8.80 6.78
C PHE A 13 -9.79 8.84 7.81
N GLY A 14 -9.71 9.81 8.72
CA GLY A 14 -10.67 9.93 9.81
C GLY A 14 -10.71 8.66 10.67
N ALA A 15 -11.90 8.08 10.84
CA ALA A 15 -12.09 6.85 11.61
C ALA A 15 -11.71 5.57 10.85
N ARG A 16 -11.41 5.65 9.54
CA ARG A 16 -11.18 4.48 8.70
C ARG A 16 -9.69 4.22 8.53
N ARG A 17 -9.23 3.06 9.02
CA ARG A 17 -7.91 2.51 8.69
C ARG A 17 -7.92 1.83 7.31
N ILE A 18 -6.93 2.15 6.50
CA ILE A 18 -6.70 1.59 5.16
C ILE A 18 -5.48 0.67 5.16
N LEU A 19 -4.45 1.06 5.91
CA LEU A 19 -3.29 0.24 6.22
C LEU A 19 -3.18 0.05 7.72
N GLU A 20 -2.85 -1.16 8.12
CA GLU A 20 -2.59 -1.54 9.50
C GLU A 20 -1.33 -2.40 9.52
N GLU A 21 -0.25 -1.84 10.06
CA GLU A 21 1.06 -2.49 10.18
C GLU A 21 1.56 -3.15 8.88
N ALA A 22 1.29 -2.53 7.74
CA ALA A 22 1.61 -3.11 6.45
C ALA A 22 3.11 -3.03 6.16
N SER A 23 3.71 -4.17 5.80
CA SER A 23 5.12 -4.30 5.41
C SER A 23 5.25 -5.08 4.10
N PHE A 24 5.87 -4.49 3.09
CA PHE A 24 6.15 -5.16 1.81
C PHE A 24 7.30 -4.48 1.06
N ARG A 25 7.83 -5.17 0.05
CA ARG A 25 8.87 -4.65 -0.84
C ARG A 25 8.51 -4.92 -2.29
N LEU A 26 8.93 -4.03 -3.18
CA LEU A 26 8.86 -4.22 -4.63
C LEU A 26 10.28 -4.24 -5.19
N LEU A 27 10.63 -5.28 -5.93
CA LEU A 27 11.91 -5.37 -6.62
C LEU A 27 11.81 -4.78 -8.04
N LYS A 28 12.96 -4.34 -8.55
CA LYS A 28 13.06 -3.89 -9.94
C LYS A 28 12.68 -5.02 -10.89
N GLY A 29 11.69 -4.77 -11.75
CA GLY A 29 11.20 -5.72 -12.76
C GLY A 29 10.08 -6.64 -12.28
N GLU A 30 9.66 -6.55 -11.02
CA GLU A 30 8.46 -7.25 -10.54
C GLU A 30 7.18 -6.54 -10.96
N HIS A 31 6.16 -7.34 -11.28
CA HIS A 31 4.80 -6.87 -11.48
C HIS A 31 3.92 -7.43 -10.36
N VAL A 32 3.31 -6.54 -9.59
CA VAL A 32 2.44 -6.90 -8.46
C VAL A 32 1.06 -6.29 -8.68
N GLY A 33 0.01 -7.08 -8.48
CA GLY A 33 -1.38 -6.62 -8.53
C GLY A 33 -1.95 -6.43 -7.13
N LEU A 34 -2.61 -5.30 -6.90
CA LEU A 34 -3.37 -5.06 -5.67
C LEU A 34 -4.84 -5.43 -5.89
N ILE A 35 -5.32 -6.44 -5.18
CA ILE A 35 -6.69 -6.97 -5.32
C ILE A 35 -7.52 -6.73 -4.04
N GLY A 36 -8.84 -6.65 -4.19
CA GLY A 36 -9.79 -6.39 -3.10
C GLY A 36 -11.10 -5.82 -3.61
N ALA A 37 -12.15 -5.80 -2.79
CA ALA A 37 -13.46 -5.26 -3.17
C ALA A 37 -13.41 -3.74 -3.44
N ASN A 38 -14.44 -3.22 -4.11
CA ASN A 38 -14.56 -1.78 -4.34
C ASN A 38 -14.73 -1.04 -3.02
N GLY A 39 -13.95 0.04 -2.85
CA GLY A 39 -13.94 0.80 -1.61
C GLY A 39 -12.96 0.30 -0.56
N GLU A 40 -12.24 -0.82 -0.73
CA GLU A 40 -11.26 -1.35 0.25
C GLU A 40 -9.94 -0.55 0.35
N GLY A 41 -9.88 0.66 -0.23
CA GLY A 41 -8.71 1.52 -0.10
C GLY A 41 -7.56 1.21 -1.05
N LYS A 42 -7.78 0.43 -2.12
CA LYS A 42 -6.74 0.13 -3.12
C LYS A 42 -6.13 1.38 -3.78
N SER A 43 -6.97 2.29 -4.28
CA SER A 43 -6.49 3.55 -4.87
C SER A 43 -5.85 4.46 -3.82
N THR A 44 -6.43 4.50 -2.61
CA THR A 44 -5.86 5.22 -1.46
C THR A 44 -4.47 4.71 -1.11
N PHE A 45 -4.28 3.39 -1.05
CA PHE A 45 -2.99 2.76 -0.83
C PHE A 45 -1.97 3.20 -1.88
N LEU A 46 -2.35 3.15 -3.17
CA LEU A 46 -1.48 3.60 -4.25
C LEU A 46 -1.09 5.07 -4.09
N SER A 47 -2.02 5.95 -3.74
CA SER A 47 -1.70 7.37 -3.48
C SER A 47 -0.76 7.55 -2.28
N ILE A 48 -0.93 6.78 -1.20
CA ILE A 48 -0.04 6.87 -0.03
C ILE A 48 1.40 6.50 -0.41
N ILE A 49 1.59 5.48 -1.24
CA ILE A 49 2.94 5.01 -1.62
C ILE A 49 3.59 5.84 -2.72
N THR A 50 2.81 6.52 -3.57
CA THR A 50 3.34 7.38 -4.65
C THR A 50 3.57 8.82 -4.22
N GLY A 51 2.99 9.24 -3.08
CA GLY A 51 2.75 10.65 -2.77
C GLY A 51 1.57 11.21 -3.57
#